data_AF-A0A5D0UE27-F1
#
_entry.id   AF-A0A5D0UE27-F1
#
_cell.length_a   1.000
_cell.length_b   1.000
_cell.length_c   1.000
_cell.angle_alpha   90.00
_cell.angle_beta   90.00
_cell.angle_gamma   90.00
#
_symmetry.space_group_name_H-M   'P 1'
#
loop_
_entity.id
_entity.type
_entity.pdbx_description
1 polymer ?
#
loop_
_entity_poly.entity_id
_entity_poly.type
_entity_poly.pdbx_seq_one_letter_code
_entity_poly.pdbx_strand_id
1 'polypeptide(L)'
;MTARPTPGGGAVSVYAEGLTWGEGPRWHDGALWVSDTQGGRLWTDATGAWTATELSTPSNGLWFLPDGRLVGALMNEGRIGVWDGRDWETYADLGPLGAGPLGDLVGDALGNLYVDDVGFAAARGEAVRPGRLILVRADGTAEVAAEDVEFPNGMALLDGGRTLVVAETSRQCLTAFRVRDDATLHDRRRYADIADLAGPDARPDGIWPAAEGVWAATTTGQSVVRVVDGAAADRIDTAPHYPIACCTTDDGDLLVTLADTDGAPLMHALAHKAVSTRVFRYHAP
;
A
#
# COMPACT_ATOMS: atom_id res chain seq x y z
N MET A 1 -16.72 28.10 2.72
CA MET A 1 -15.81 28.14 3.88
C MET A 1 -14.43 27.83 3.35
N THR A 2 -13.57 28.85 3.25
CA THR A 2 -12.28 28.78 2.55
C THR A 2 -11.27 28.02 3.40
N ALA A 3 -10.67 26.97 2.82
CA ALA A 3 -9.62 26.17 3.45
C ALA A 3 -8.43 27.07 3.83
N ARG A 4 -7.89 26.89 5.04
CA ARG A 4 -6.61 27.48 5.42
C ARG A 4 -5.51 26.77 4.60
N PRO A 5 -4.54 27.51 4.06
CA PRO A 5 -3.43 26.91 3.33
C PRO A 5 -2.56 26.10 4.29
N THR A 6 -2.30 24.84 3.95
CA THR A 6 -1.27 24.00 4.57
C THR A 6 0.12 24.58 4.22
N PRO A 7 1.05 24.69 5.18
CA PRO A 7 2.43 25.03 4.86
C PRO A 7 3.04 23.88 4.05
N GLY A 8 3.42 24.11 2.79
CA GLY A 8 3.91 23.07 1.88
C GLY A 8 3.40 23.11 0.43
N GLY A 9 2.80 24.21 -0.03
CA GLY A 9 3.05 24.78 -1.36
C GLY A 9 2.55 24.12 -2.66
N GLY A 10 1.96 22.92 -2.66
CA GLY A 10 1.34 22.34 -3.87
C GLY A 10 -0.15 22.67 -3.99
N ALA A 11 -0.66 22.88 -5.22
CA ALA A 11 -2.10 22.84 -5.43
C ALA A 11 -2.62 21.41 -5.18
N VAL A 12 -3.83 21.29 -4.64
CA VAL A 12 -4.47 20.00 -4.36
C VAL A 12 -5.78 19.92 -5.12
N SER A 13 -6.03 18.79 -5.76
CA SER A 13 -7.26 18.52 -6.51
C SER A 13 -7.77 17.11 -6.24
N VAL A 14 -9.09 16.91 -6.40
CA VAL A 14 -9.66 15.56 -6.45
C VAL A 14 -9.36 14.99 -7.82
N TYR A 15 -8.68 13.84 -7.85
CA TYR A 15 -8.36 13.11 -9.08
C TYR A 15 -9.47 12.13 -9.45
N ALA A 16 -9.95 11.37 -8.47
CA ALA A 16 -10.98 10.35 -8.66
C ALA A 16 -11.82 10.17 -7.39
N GLU A 17 -13.02 9.60 -7.55
CA GLU A 17 -13.97 9.38 -6.46
C GLU A 17 -14.81 8.11 -6.69
N GLY A 18 -15.59 7.73 -5.67
CA GLY A 18 -16.54 6.61 -5.75
C GLY A 18 -16.02 5.27 -5.22
N LEU A 19 -14.80 5.23 -4.66
CA LEU A 19 -14.25 4.05 -4.00
C LEU A 19 -14.84 3.91 -2.59
N THR A 20 -14.77 2.70 -2.02
CA THR A 20 -15.11 2.43 -0.61
C THR A 20 -13.85 2.47 0.25
N TRP A 21 -12.90 1.55 0.03
CA TRP A 21 -11.60 1.51 0.70
C TRP A 21 -10.49 1.25 -0.33
N GLY A 22 -9.86 2.34 -0.80
CA GLY A 22 -8.93 2.33 -1.92
C GLY A 22 -7.49 2.01 -1.50
N GLU A 23 -7.03 0.82 -1.85
CA GLU A 23 -5.73 0.25 -1.56
C GLU A 23 -4.85 0.13 -2.82
N GLY A 24 -3.55 -0.03 -2.59
CA GLY A 24 -2.57 -0.34 -3.63
C GLY A 24 -2.65 0.56 -4.88
N PRO A 25 -2.76 1.91 -4.77
CA PRO A 25 -2.75 2.76 -5.94
C PRO A 25 -1.44 2.57 -6.71
N ARG A 26 -1.53 2.42 -8.03
CA ARG A 26 -0.39 2.27 -8.94
C ARG A 26 -0.58 3.14 -10.17
N TRP A 27 0.41 3.96 -10.46
CA TRP A 27 0.50 4.68 -11.72
C TRP A 27 1.26 3.83 -12.74
N HIS A 28 0.70 3.66 -13.93
CA HIS A 28 1.33 2.93 -15.01
C HIS A 28 0.82 3.43 -16.36
N ASP A 29 1.74 3.72 -17.29
CA ASP A 29 1.45 4.18 -18.65
C ASP A 29 0.42 5.33 -18.71
N GLY A 30 0.58 6.32 -17.82
CA GLY A 30 -0.29 7.50 -17.77
C GLY A 30 -1.66 7.27 -17.14
N ALA A 31 -1.87 6.12 -16.48
CA ALA A 31 -3.12 5.74 -15.86
C ALA A 31 -2.95 5.34 -14.39
N LEU A 32 -3.97 5.62 -13.58
CA LEU A 32 -4.07 5.15 -12.21
C LEU A 32 -4.86 3.84 -12.15
N TRP A 33 -4.39 2.91 -11.33
CA TRP A 33 -5.06 1.68 -10.94
C TRP A 33 -5.19 1.65 -9.42
N VAL A 34 -6.37 1.27 -8.89
CA VAL A 34 -6.61 1.19 -7.44
C VAL A 34 -7.49 -0.01 -7.12
N SER A 35 -7.11 -0.79 -6.12
CA SER A 35 -7.95 -1.88 -5.61
C SER A 35 -8.93 -1.34 -4.57
N ASP A 36 -10.22 -1.58 -4.71
CA ASP A 36 -11.24 -1.22 -3.71
C ASP A 36 -11.63 -2.46 -2.90
N THR A 37 -10.94 -2.69 -1.78
CA THR A 37 -11.06 -3.95 -1.02
C THR A 37 -12.44 -4.16 -0.40
N GLN A 38 -13.12 -3.07 -0.01
CA GLN A 38 -14.46 -3.15 0.56
C GLN A 38 -15.58 -3.06 -0.49
N GLY A 39 -15.32 -2.32 -1.58
CA GLY A 39 -16.21 -2.22 -2.74
C GLY A 39 -16.15 -3.43 -3.68
N GLY A 40 -15.11 -4.27 -3.59
CA GLY A 40 -14.94 -5.47 -4.40
C GLY A 40 -14.69 -5.16 -5.87
N ARG A 41 -13.90 -4.11 -6.15
CA ARG A 41 -13.70 -3.58 -7.50
C ARG A 41 -12.25 -3.24 -7.77
N LEU A 42 -11.83 -3.38 -9.03
CA LEU A 42 -10.60 -2.78 -9.55
C LEU A 42 -10.99 -1.50 -10.31
N TRP A 43 -10.45 -0.37 -9.87
CA TRP A 43 -10.69 0.92 -10.52
C TRP A 43 -9.50 1.34 -11.38
N THR A 44 -9.78 1.94 -12.55
CA THR A 44 -8.75 2.53 -13.40
C THR A 44 -9.30 3.57 -14.38
N ASP A 45 -8.43 4.47 -14.85
CA ASP A 45 -8.65 5.36 -15.98
C ASP A 45 -7.82 5.01 -17.23
N ALA A 46 -7.27 3.80 -17.32
CA ALA A 46 -6.45 3.34 -18.46
C ALA A 46 -7.18 3.36 -19.82
N THR A 47 -8.52 3.40 -19.82
CA THR A 47 -9.34 3.53 -21.04
C THR A 47 -9.74 4.99 -21.35
N GLY A 48 -9.20 5.95 -20.60
CA GLY A 48 -9.50 7.39 -20.69
C GLY A 48 -10.64 7.87 -19.78
N ALA A 49 -11.36 6.96 -19.12
CA ALA A 49 -12.40 7.29 -18.15
C ALA A 49 -12.21 6.49 -16.87
N TRP A 50 -12.45 7.14 -15.72
CA TRP A 50 -12.46 6.48 -14.41
C TRP A 50 -13.60 5.47 -14.34
N THR A 51 -13.25 4.18 -14.33
CA THR A 51 -14.18 3.06 -14.40
C THR A 51 -13.82 1.98 -13.39
N ALA A 52 -14.79 1.14 -13.06
CA ALA A 52 -14.62 0.05 -12.10
C ALA A 52 -15.05 -1.28 -12.73
N THR A 53 -14.24 -2.32 -12.51
CA THR A 53 -14.59 -3.71 -12.80
C THR A 53 -14.88 -4.43 -11.50
N GLU A 54 -16.03 -5.10 -11.40
CA GLU A 54 -16.37 -5.95 -10.25
C GLU A 54 -15.52 -7.21 -10.26
N LEU A 55 -15.02 -7.59 -9.09
CA LEU A 55 -14.12 -8.73 -8.92
C LEU A 55 -14.86 -9.87 -8.21
N SER A 56 -14.55 -11.12 -8.58
CA SER A 56 -15.00 -12.27 -7.80
C SER A 56 -14.36 -12.30 -6.40
N THR A 57 -13.16 -11.73 -6.28
CA THR A 57 -12.39 -11.65 -5.05
C THR A 57 -11.57 -10.36 -5.02
N PRO A 58 -11.55 -9.61 -3.90
CA PRO A 58 -10.76 -8.39 -3.82
C PRO A 58 -9.26 -8.70 -3.74
N SER A 59 -8.48 -8.01 -4.58
CA SER A 59 -7.06 -7.80 -4.32
C SER A 59 -6.88 -6.73 -3.25
N ASN A 60 -5.74 -6.72 -2.56
CA ASN A 60 -5.31 -5.60 -1.74
C ASN A 60 -4.23 -4.81 -2.49
N GLY A 61 -2.94 -5.12 -2.29
CA GLY A 61 -1.85 -4.55 -3.06
C GLY A 61 -1.92 -4.89 -4.56
N LEU A 62 -1.36 -4.00 -5.38
CA LEU A 62 -1.21 -4.14 -6.82
C LEU A 62 0.26 -3.94 -7.21
N TRP A 63 0.71 -4.52 -8.33
CA TRP A 63 2.01 -4.20 -8.92
C TRP A 63 2.04 -4.50 -10.41
N PHE A 64 2.83 -3.76 -11.18
CA PHE A 64 3.12 -4.07 -12.58
C PHE A 64 4.45 -4.82 -12.68
N LEU A 65 4.39 -6.05 -13.21
CA LEU A 65 5.60 -6.82 -13.52
C LEU A 65 6.42 -6.12 -14.62
N PRO A 66 7.72 -6.45 -14.76
CA PRO A 66 8.56 -5.88 -15.82
C PRO A 66 8.05 -6.10 -17.25
N ASP A 67 7.20 -7.12 -17.46
CA ASP A 67 6.55 -7.41 -18.74
C ASP A 67 5.22 -6.68 -18.95
N GLY A 68 4.84 -5.79 -18.03
CA GLY A 68 3.61 -4.98 -18.08
C GLY A 68 2.36 -5.67 -17.56
N ARG A 69 2.43 -6.92 -17.10
CA ARG A 69 1.26 -7.57 -16.49
C ARG A 69 0.98 -6.98 -15.11
N LEU A 70 -0.29 -6.64 -14.88
CA LEU A 70 -0.79 -6.27 -13.56
C LEU A 70 -1.00 -7.51 -12.70
N VAL A 71 -0.42 -7.51 -11.50
CA VAL A 71 -0.63 -8.54 -10.49
C VAL A 71 -1.23 -7.93 -9.21
N GLY A 72 -1.92 -8.76 -8.43
CA GLY A 72 -2.56 -8.35 -7.19
C GLY A 72 -2.46 -9.41 -6.09
N ALA A 73 -2.31 -8.97 -4.84
CA ALA A 73 -2.35 -9.85 -3.67
C ALA A 73 -3.80 -10.16 -3.32
N LEU A 74 -4.26 -11.40 -3.54
CA LEU A 74 -5.65 -11.76 -3.30
C LEU A 74 -5.87 -12.03 -1.82
N MET A 75 -6.45 -11.04 -1.13
CA MET A 75 -6.38 -10.84 0.32
C MET A 75 -6.75 -12.09 1.13
N ASN A 76 -7.69 -12.91 0.67
CA ASN A 76 -8.18 -14.07 1.41
C ASN A 76 -8.00 -15.41 0.68
N GLU A 77 -7.21 -15.46 -0.38
CA GLU A 77 -7.06 -16.66 -1.21
C GLU A 77 -5.69 -17.31 -1.13
N GLY A 78 -4.72 -16.67 -0.47
CA GLY A 78 -3.36 -17.21 -0.34
C GLY A 78 -2.68 -17.38 -1.71
N ARG A 79 -2.96 -16.48 -2.66
CA ARG A 79 -2.34 -16.48 -3.99
C ARG A 79 -2.13 -15.06 -4.51
N ILE A 80 -1.19 -14.92 -5.43
CA ILE A 80 -1.05 -13.73 -6.27
C ILE A 80 -1.85 -13.96 -7.55
N GLY A 81 -2.69 -12.99 -7.88
CA GLY A 81 -3.45 -12.93 -9.11
C GLY A 81 -2.69 -12.20 -10.21
N VAL A 82 -2.91 -12.58 -11.47
CA VAL A 82 -2.56 -11.80 -12.67
C VAL A 82 -3.85 -11.40 -13.38
N TRP A 83 -3.93 -10.14 -13.77
CA TRP A 83 -5.12 -9.55 -14.40
C TRP A 83 -5.28 -10.02 -15.85
N ASP A 84 -6.45 -10.56 -16.21
CA ASP A 84 -6.77 -11.01 -17.57
C ASP A 84 -7.61 -10.00 -18.38
N GLY A 85 -7.95 -8.85 -17.78
CA GLY A 85 -8.87 -7.85 -18.34
C GLY A 85 -10.29 -7.91 -17.76
N ARG A 86 -10.62 -8.93 -16.96
CA ARG A 86 -11.94 -9.15 -16.35
C ARG A 86 -11.85 -9.56 -14.88
N ASP A 87 -10.93 -10.44 -14.53
CA ASP A 87 -10.69 -10.92 -13.16
C ASP A 87 -9.23 -11.40 -12.99
N TRP A 88 -8.96 -12.12 -11.91
CA TRP A 88 -7.65 -12.64 -11.53
C TRP A 88 -7.45 -14.12 -11.86
N GLU A 89 -6.51 -14.39 -12.77
CA GLU A 89 -5.92 -15.73 -12.93
C GLU A 89 -4.80 -15.96 -11.91
N THR A 90 -4.46 -17.21 -11.58
CA THR A 90 -3.36 -17.47 -10.63
C THR A 90 -2.01 -17.18 -11.27
N TYR A 91 -1.23 -16.29 -10.65
CA TYR A 91 0.18 -16.07 -10.95
C TYR A 91 1.09 -16.94 -10.08
N ALA A 92 0.85 -16.96 -8.76
CA ALA A 92 1.62 -17.73 -7.80
C ALA A 92 0.73 -18.26 -6.68
N ASP A 93 0.91 -19.52 -6.29
CA ASP A 93 0.20 -20.16 -5.18
C ASP A 93 1.02 -20.09 -3.89
N LEU A 94 0.49 -19.42 -2.87
CA LEU A 94 1.12 -19.27 -1.56
C LEU A 94 0.45 -20.16 -0.51
N GLY A 95 -0.56 -20.94 -0.89
CA GLY A 95 -1.25 -21.91 -0.03
C GLY A 95 -0.30 -22.90 0.66
N PRO A 96 0.75 -23.44 0.00
CA PRO A 96 1.74 -24.32 0.63
C PRO A 96 2.53 -23.66 1.77
N LEU A 97 2.65 -22.33 1.79
CA LEU A 97 3.29 -21.59 2.89
C LEU A 97 2.33 -21.36 4.06
N GLY A 98 1.04 -21.68 3.90
CA GLY A 98 0.00 -21.39 4.88
C GLY A 98 -0.24 -19.89 5.05
N ALA A 99 -0.21 -19.13 3.94
CA ALA A 99 -0.37 -17.68 3.98
C ALA A 99 -1.69 -17.27 4.67
N GLY A 100 -1.59 -16.28 5.56
CA GLY A 100 -2.74 -15.60 6.15
C GLY A 100 -3.33 -14.58 5.16
N PRO A 101 -4.04 -13.56 5.66
CA PRO A 101 -4.49 -12.47 4.82
C PRO A 101 -3.30 -11.71 4.20
N LEU A 102 -3.33 -11.55 2.88
CA LEU A 102 -2.31 -10.78 2.15
C LEU A 102 -2.69 -9.30 2.10
N GLY A 103 -1.73 -8.42 2.34
CA GLY A 103 -1.84 -6.97 2.23
C GLY A 103 -1.24 -6.44 0.94
N ASP A 104 -0.15 -5.69 1.02
CA ASP A 104 0.50 -5.04 -0.11
C ASP A 104 1.56 -5.93 -0.80
N LEU A 105 2.01 -5.50 -1.99
CA LEU A 105 3.16 -6.07 -2.68
C LEU A 105 3.98 -5.04 -3.47
N VAL A 106 5.27 -5.33 -3.61
CA VAL A 106 6.22 -4.56 -4.43
C VAL A 106 7.13 -5.51 -5.19
N GLY A 107 7.47 -5.17 -6.43
CA GLY A 107 8.33 -5.99 -7.29
C GLY A 107 9.64 -5.33 -7.67
N ASP A 108 10.66 -6.14 -7.93
CA ASP A 108 11.96 -5.69 -8.45
C ASP A 108 12.04 -5.76 -9.99
N ALA A 109 13.15 -5.26 -10.54
CA ALA A 109 13.38 -5.25 -11.99
C ALA A 109 13.60 -6.65 -12.60
N LEU A 110 13.83 -7.68 -11.78
CA LEU A 110 13.98 -9.07 -12.21
C LEU A 110 12.64 -9.82 -12.16
N GLY A 111 11.57 -9.18 -11.68
CA GLY A 111 10.24 -9.75 -11.56
C GLY A 111 10.03 -10.56 -10.28
N ASN A 112 10.92 -10.46 -9.28
CA ASN A 112 10.60 -10.95 -7.94
C ASN A 112 9.60 -10.00 -7.29
N LEU A 113 8.71 -10.54 -6.44
CA LEU A 113 7.77 -9.78 -5.64
C LEU A 113 8.04 -10.04 -4.16
N TYR A 114 8.04 -8.98 -3.36
CA TYR A 114 7.86 -9.06 -1.92
C TYR A 114 6.39 -8.82 -1.61
N VAL A 115 5.80 -9.75 -0.87
CA VAL A 115 4.39 -9.77 -0.54
C VAL A 115 4.29 -9.83 0.97
N ASP A 116 3.43 -9.02 1.56
CA ASP A 116 3.16 -9.15 2.98
C ASP A 116 2.09 -10.22 3.27
N ASP A 117 2.26 -10.87 4.41
CA ASP A 117 1.28 -11.75 5.03
C ASP A 117 1.06 -11.23 6.45
N VAL A 118 -0.15 -10.72 6.72
CA VAL A 118 -0.52 -10.13 8.02
C VAL A 118 -0.36 -11.13 9.17
N GLY A 119 -0.38 -12.43 8.85
CA GLY A 119 -0.16 -13.50 9.79
C GLY A 119 -1.43 -13.93 10.51
N PHE A 120 -2.48 -13.12 10.62
CA PHE A 120 -3.74 -13.48 11.28
C PHE A 120 -4.95 -12.82 10.62
N ALA A 121 -6.13 -13.44 10.76
CA ALA A 121 -7.39 -12.83 10.32
C ALA A 121 -8.26 -12.36 11.48
N ALA A 122 -8.19 -11.06 11.78
CA ALA A 122 -9.01 -10.41 12.80
C ALA A 122 -10.52 -10.63 12.57
N ALA A 123 -10.97 -10.55 11.31
CA ALA A 123 -12.37 -10.76 10.94
C ALA A 123 -12.88 -12.19 11.23
N ARG A 124 -11.97 -13.17 11.36
CA ARG A 124 -12.28 -14.55 11.75
C ARG A 124 -12.08 -14.81 13.24
N GLY A 125 -11.73 -13.80 14.03
CA GLY A 125 -11.45 -13.93 15.46
C GLY A 125 -10.15 -14.68 15.77
N GLU A 126 -9.22 -14.75 14.81
CA GLU A 126 -7.91 -15.36 15.06
C GLU A 126 -7.11 -14.54 16.06
N ALA A 127 -6.30 -15.23 16.89
CA ALA A 127 -5.39 -14.57 17.80
C ALA A 127 -4.33 -13.76 17.02
N VAL A 128 -4.08 -12.54 17.50
CA VAL A 128 -3.01 -11.68 16.98
C VAL A 128 -1.68 -12.40 17.11
N ARG A 129 -0.94 -12.47 16.01
CA ARG A 129 0.42 -12.99 15.93
C ARG A 129 1.21 -12.18 14.90
N PRO A 130 2.54 -12.12 14.99
CA PRO A 130 3.34 -11.50 13.96
C PRO A 130 3.06 -12.13 12.59
N GLY A 131 3.10 -11.29 11.56
CA GLY A 131 3.11 -11.68 10.16
C GLY A 131 4.52 -11.89 9.64
N ARG A 132 4.63 -11.90 8.31
CA ARG A 132 5.87 -12.19 7.60
C ARG A 132 5.88 -11.53 6.22
N LEU A 133 7.05 -11.54 5.60
CA LEU A 133 7.24 -11.21 4.20
C LEU A 133 7.53 -12.47 3.40
N ILE A 134 6.89 -12.60 2.25
CA ILE A 134 7.05 -13.70 1.30
C ILE A 134 7.76 -13.16 0.06
N LEU A 135 8.78 -13.86 -0.39
CA LEU A 135 9.46 -13.62 -1.66
C LEU A 135 8.87 -14.57 -2.70
N VAL A 136 8.19 -14.00 -3.69
CA VAL A 136 7.70 -14.71 -4.88
C VAL A 136 8.69 -14.45 -6.01
N ARG A 137 9.20 -15.51 -6.61
CA ARG A 137 10.12 -15.48 -7.74
C ARG A 137 9.35 -15.22 -9.03
N ALA A 138 10.05 -14.76 -10.06
CA ALA A 138 9.46 -14.49 -11.38
C ALA A 138 8.82 -15.74 -12.04
N ASP A 139 9.24 -16.94 -11.64
CA ASP A 139 8.66 -18.21 -12.09
C ASP A 139 7.44 -18.67 -11.27
N GLY A 140 7.01 -17.87 -10.29
CA GLY A 140 5.87 -18.14 -9.41
C GLY A 140 6.19 -19.00 -8.19
N THR A 141 7.43 -19.47 -8.02
CA THR A 141 7.85 -20.14 -6.77
C THR A 141 7.93 -19.14 -5.62
N ALA A 142 7.67 -19.58 -4.39
CA ALA A 142 7.61 -18.69 -3.24
C ALA A 142 8.30 -19.26 -2.01
N GLU A 143 8.90 -18.37 -1.22
CA GLU A 143 9.54 -18.70 0.05
C GLU A 143 9.36 -17.57 1.08
N VAL A 144 9.50 -17.89 2.36
CA VAL A 144 9.47 -16.86 3.41
C VAL A 144 10.77 -16.05 3.35
N ALA A 145 10.63 -14.74 3.15
CA ALA A 145 11.74 -13.80 3.11
C ALA A 145 12.13 -13.29 4.51
N ALA A 146 11.14 -13.08 5.38
CA ALA A 146 11.37 -12.62 6.74
C ALA A 146 10.17 -12.92 7.66
N GLU A 147 10.40 -13.50 8.83
CA GLU A 147 9.39 -13.75 9.87
C GLU A 147 9.28 -12.59 10.87
N ASP A 148 8.32 -12.62 11.78
CA ASP A 148 8.21 -11.65 12.90
C ASP A 148 8.14 -10.19 12.43
N VAL A 149 7.23 -9.91 11.50
CA VAL A 149 6.90 -8.54 11.05
C VAL A 149 5.50 -8.22 11.54
N GLU A 150 5.31 -7.17 12.33
CA GLU A 150 4.06 -6.94 13.06
C GLU A 150 3.03 -6.16 12.24
N PHE A 151 2.04 -6.88 11.70
CA PHE A 151 1.03 -6.32 10.79
C PHE A 151 1.73 -5.56 9.64
N PRO A 152 2.51 -6.28 8.81
CA PRO A 152 3.15 -5.68 7.66
C PRO A 152 2.09 -5.11 6.71
N ASN A 153 2.47 -4.05 6.02
CA ASN A 153 1.61 -3.34 5.10
C ASN A 153 2.47 -2.81 3.94
N GLY A 154 2.19 -1.59 3.46
CA GLY A 154 2.91 -0.95 2.36
C GLY A 154 4.42 -1.18 2.34
N MET A 155 4.94 -1.44 1.14
CA MET A 155 6.36 -1.68 0.89
C MET A 155 6.94 -0.79 -0.20
N ALA A 156 8.23 -0.46 -0.09
CA ALA A 156 8.95 0.34 -1.06
C ALA A 156 10.37 -0.20 -1.26
N LEU A 157 10.80 -0.32 -2.52
CA LEU A 157 12.18 -0.60 -2.87
C LEU A 157 12.93 0.70 -3.13
N LEU A 158 14.05 0.88 -2.43
CA LEU A 158 14.93 2.05 -2.53
C LEU A 158 16.30 1.66 -3.09
N ASP A 159 17.13 2.65 -3.37
CA ASP A 159 18.52 2.47 -3.79
C ASP A 159 18.68 1.57 -5.03
N GLY A 160 17.74 1.65 -5.97
CA GLY A 160 17.69 0.75 -7.13
C GLY A 160 17.43 -0.71 -6.75
N GLY A 161 16.63 -0.94 -5.70
CA GLY A 161 16.24 -2.27 -5.24
C GLY A 161 17.13 -2.89 -4.17
N ARG A 162 18.15 -2.16 -3.66
CA ARG A 162 19.08 -2.69 -2.63
C ARG A 162 18.57 -2.57 -1.20
N THR A 163 17.50 -1.81 -0.99
CA THR A 163 16.86 -1.66 0.31
C THR A 163 15.35 -1.87 0.16
N LEU A 164 14.78 -2.79 0.93
CA LEU A 164 13.33 -2.94 1.08
C LEU A 164 12.90 -2.25 2.37
N VAL A 165 11.94 -1.33 2.28
CA VAL A 165 11.27 -0.72 3.43
C VAL A 165 9.85 -1.28 3.52
N VAL A 166 9.41 -1.61 4.72
CA VAL A 166 8.05 -2.09 5.02
C VAL A 166 7.44 -1.28 6.16
N ALA A 167 6.17 -0.93 6.05
CA ALA A 167 5.37 -0.41 7.14
C ALA A 167 4.94 -1.54 8.10
N GLU A 168 5.24 -1.39 9.39
CA GLU A 168 4.69 -2.26 10.44
C GLU A 168 3.59 -1.48 11.18
N THR A 169 2.33 -1.73 10.80
CA THR A 169 1.18 -0.97 11.30
C THR A 169 1.09 -1.06 12.82
N SER A 170 1.15 -2.26 13.39
CA SER A 170 1.03 -2.47 14.84
C SER A 170 2.22 -1.96 15.64
N ARG A 171 3.41 -2.01 15.03
CA ARG A 171 4.66 -1.56 15.66
C ARG A 171 4.91 -0.06 15.54
N GLN A 172 4.11 0.64 14.71
CA GLN A 172 4.22 2.07 14.47
C GLN A 172 5.61 2.49 13.96
N CYS A 173 6.19 1.69 13.07
CA CYS A 173 7.50 1.98 12.50
C CYS A 173 7.59 1.59 11.03
N LEU A 174 8.61 2.15 10.38
CA LEU A 174 9.09 1.62 9.11
C LEU A 174 10.32 0.77 9.40
N THR A 175 10.37 -0.43 8.86
CA THR A 175 11.50 -1.36 8.99
C THR A 175 12.17 -1.53 7.64
N ALA A 176 13.50 -1.49 7.62
CA ALA A 176 14.31 -1.69 6.43
C ALA A 176 15.08 -3.00 6.49
N PHE A 177 15.24 -3.61 5.33
CA PHE A 177 16.12 -4.74 5.05
C PHE A 177 17.06 -4.35 3.92
N ARG A 178 18.30 -4.83 3.95
CA ARG A 178 19.14 -4.89 2.76
C ARG A 178 18.70 -6.07 1.90
N VAL A 179 18.66 -5.83 0.59
CA VAL A 179 18.34 -6.81 -0.44
C VAL A 179 19.65 -7.26 -1.08
N ARG A 180 19.84 -8.58 -1.19
CA ARG A 180 20.97 -9.17 -1.91
C ARG A 180 20.67 -9.29 -3.41
N ASP A 181 21.71 -9.59 -4.19
CA ASP A 181 21.58 -9.86 -5.63
C ASP A 181 20.63 -11.03 -5.94
N ASP A 182 20.42 -11.96 -4.99
CA ASP A 182 19.46 -13.07 -5.09
C ASP A 182 18.07 -12.74 -4.51
N ALA A 183 17.78 -11.46 -4.27
CA ALA A 183 16.56 -10.94 -3.65
C ALA A 183 16.32 -11.37 -2.19
N THR A 184 17.26 -12.08 -1.55
CA THR A 184 17.09 -12.43 -0.13
C THR A 184 17.32 -11.23 0.78
N LEU A 185 16.56 -11.18 1.87
CA LEU A 185 16.61 -10.07 2.84
C LEU A 185 17.66 -10.32 3.93
N HIS A 186 18.25 -9.25 4.44
CA HIS A 186 19.11 -9.26 5.63
C HIS A 186 19.23 -7.88 6.27
N ASP A 187 19.98 -7.80 7.36
CA ASP A 187 20.31 -6.54 8.04
C ASP A 187 19.04 -5.73 8.38
N ARG A 188 18.08 -6.42 9.02
CA ARG A 188 16.83 -5.83 9.54
C ARG A 188 17.18 -4.71 10.51
N ARG A 189 16.66 -3.52 10.24
CA ARG A 189 16.82 -2.35 11.11
C ARG A 189 15.57 -1.47 11.07
N ARG A 190 15.33 -0.71 12.13
CA ARG A 190 14.31 0.35 12.09
C ARG A 190 14.77 1.43 11.11
N TYR A 191 13.95 1.72 10.11
CA TYR A 191 14.14 2.82 9.17
C TYR A 191 13.65 4.13 9.78
N ALA A 192 12.46 4.13 10.40
CA ALA A 192 11.89 5.30 11.06
C ALA A 192 10.90 4.89 12.15
N ASP A 193 10.74 5.77 13.15
CA ASP A 193 9.71 5.65 14.18
C ASP A 193 8.50 6.53 13.80
N ILE A 194 7.40 5.92 13.38
CA ILE A 194 6.24 6.68 12.88
C ILE A 194 5.50 7.36 14.04
N ALA A 195 5.55 6.80 15.24
CA ALA A 195 4.96 7.45 16.41
C ALA A 195 5.67 8.78 16.72
N ASP A 196 7.00 8.81 16.63
CA ASP A 196 7.80 10.03 16.80
C ASP A 196 7.54 11.06 15.68
N LEU A 197 7.35 10.61 14.44
CA LEU A 197 7.22 11.50 13.27
C LEU A 197 5.79 12.04 13.05
N ALA A 198 4.78 11.21 13.31
CA ALA A 198 3.39 11.50 12.96
C ALA A 198 2.45 11.58 14.18
N GLY A 199 2.88 11.12 15.35
CA GLY A 199 2.15 11.16 16.62
C GLY A 199 1.87 9.76 17.19
N PRO A 200 1.58 9.63 18.49
CA PRO A 200 1.47 8.34 19.18
C PRO A 200 0.32 7.44 18.68
N ASP A 201 -0.67 8.04 18.01
CA ASP A 201 -1.79 7.30 17.41
C ASP A 201 -1.54 6.94 15.94
N ALA A 202 -0.44 7.41 15.33
CA ALA A 202 -0.16 7.14 13.93
C ALA A 202 0.12 5.66 13.68
N ARG A 203 -0.53 5.11 12.65
CA ARG A 203 -0.37 3.73 12.17
C ARG A 203 0.01 3.80 10.70
N PRO A 204 1.21 3.36 10.29
CA PRO A 204 1.59 3.36 8.88
C PRO A 204 0.86 2.26 8.13
N ASP A 205 0.52 2.54 6.88
CA ASP A 205 -0.29 1.69 5.99
C ASP A 205 0.43 1.61 4.63
N GLY A 206 -0.17 2.05 3.53
CA GLY A 206 0.50 2.14 2.23
C GLY A 206 1.68 3.13 2.21
N ILE A 207 2.81 2.70 1.64
CA ILE A 207 4.01 3.55 1.42
C ILE A 207 4.43 3.52 -0.05
N TRP A 208 5.18 4.53 -0.47
CA TRP A 208 5.68 4.62 -1.85
C TRP A 208 7.10 5.20 -1.91
N PRO A 209 7.97 4.72 -2.80
CA PRO A 209 9.28 5.32 -3.01
C PRO A 209 9.15 6.81 -3.38
N ALA A 210 9.94 7.65 -2.73
CA ALA A 210 10.10 9.05 -3.11
C ALA A 210 11.46 9.25 -3.80
N ALA A 211 11.68 10.41 -4.44
CA ALA A 211 12.99 10.77 -5.00
C ALA A 211 14.11 10.61 -3.96
N GLU A 212 13.80 10.94 -2.70
CA GLU A 212 14.61 10.60 -1.53
C GLU A 212 13.68 9.99 -0.47
N GLY A 213 14.03 8.79 -0.01
CA GLY A 213 13.29 8.09 1.04
C GLY A 213 11.94 7.53 0.59
N VAL A 214 10.92 7.63 1.46
CA VAL A 214 9.57 7.10 1.22
C VAL A 214 8.49 8.08 1.63
N TRP A 215 7.39 8.10 0.88
CA TRP A 215 6.11 8.61 1.37
C TRP A 215 5.41 7.52 2.17
N ALA A 216 4.84 7.85 3.33
CA ALA A 216 4.07 6.93 4.14
C ALA A 216 2.71 7.53 4.50
N ALA A 217 1.63 6.83 4.13
CA ALA A 217 0.30 7.11 4.65
C ALA A 217 0.25 6.66 6.12
N THR A 218 -0.14 7.57 7.02
CA THR A 218 -0.34 7.27 8.44
C THR A 218 -1.82 7.35 8.75
N THR A 219 -2.55 6.23 8.59
CA THR A 219 -4.01 6.17 8.57
C THR A 219 -4.65 6.90 9.75
N THR A 220 -4.40 6.43 10.97
CA THR A 220 -4.92 7.05 12.20
C THR A 220 -4.13 8.30 12.64
N GLY A 221 -2.98 8.56 12.01
CA GLY A 221 -2.24 9.81 12.17
C GLY A 221 -2.80 10.95 11.32
N GLN A 222 -3.74 10.65 10.42
CA GLN A 222 -4.38 11.59 9.49
C GLN A 222 -3.37 12.49 8.79
N SER A 223 -2.25 11.89 8.38
CA SER A 223 -1.23 12.59 7.63
C SER A 223 -0.46 11.67 6.70
N VAL A 224 0.09 12.23 5.63
CA VAL A 224 1.10 11.57 4.81
C VAL A 224 2.44 12.24 5.10
N VAL A 225 3.45 11.44 5.42
CA VAL A 225 4.80 11.94 5.77
C VAL A 225 5.82 11.47 4.76
N ARG A 226 6.70 12.36 4.30
CA ARG A 226 7.91 11.96 3.56
C ARG A 226 9.03 11.73 4.55
N VAL A 227 9.58 10.54 4.55
CA VAL A 227 10.62 10.11 5.47
C VAL A 227 11.94 9.93 4.74
N VAL A 228 12.92 10.77 5.07
CA VAL A 228 14.28 10.77 4.51
C VAL A 228 15.25 10.52 5.65
N ASP A 229 16.09 9.49 5.52
CA ASP A 229 17.09 9.11 6.54
C ASP A 229 16.51 8.98 7.96
N GLY A 230 15.28 8.45 8.05
CA GLY A 230 14.58 8.24 9.32
C GLY A 230 13.95 9.49 9.94
N ALA A 231 14.01 10.65 9.27
CA ALA A 231 13.40 11.90 9.71
C ALA A 231 12.26 12.34 8.78
N ALA A 232 11.28 13.07 9.31
CA ALA A 232 10.24 13.68 8.50
C ALA A 232 10.82 14.89 7.73
N ALA A 233 10.83 14.78 6.40
CA ALA A 233 11.21 15.86 5.50
C ALA A 233 10.00 16.73 5.13
N ASP A 234 8.84 16.10 4.91
CA ASP A 234 7.58 16.77 4.58
C ASP A 234 6.41 16.10 5.30
N ARG A 235 5.33 16.86 5.51
CA ARG A 235 4.08 16.37 6.09
C ARG A 235 2.88 17.03 5.43
N ILE A 236 1.93 16.21 5.00
CA ILE A 236 0.64 16.61 4.48
C ILE A 236 -0.40 16.25 5.53
N ASP A 237 -1.08 17.24 6.08
CA ASP A 237 -2.25 17.04 6.94
C ASP A 237 -3.45 16.65 6.06
N THR A 238 -4.10 15.53 6.40
CA THR A 238 -5.25 15.02 5.67
C THR A 238 -6.54 15.09 6.49
N ALA A 239 -6.48 15.56 7.74
CA ALA A 239 -7.64 15.61 8.62
C ALA A 239 -8.80 16.39 7.98
N PRO A 240 -10.05 15.91 8.11
CA PRO A 240 -10.47 14.77 8.93
C PRO A 240 -10.35 13.40 8.23
N HIS A 241 -9.79 13.34 7.02
CA HIS A 241 -9.69 12.10 6.24
C HIS A 241 -8.51 11.23 6.67
N TYR A 242 -8.67 9.92 6.50
CA TYR A 242 -7.68 8.89 6.82
C TYR A 242 -6.94 8.48 5.53
N PRO A 243 -5.62 8.72 5.42
CA PRO A 243 -4.87 8.30 4.25
C PRO A 243 -4.65 6.79 4.31
N ILE A 244 -4.91 6.09 3.21
CA ILE A 244 -4.79 4.63 3.13
C ILE A 244 -3.47 4.27 2.46
N ALA A 245 -3.26 4.74 1.23
CA ALA A 245 -2.06 4.45 0.46
C ALA A 245 -1.73 5.60 -0.50
N CYS A 246 -0.55 5.54 -1.12
CA CYS A 246 -0.11 6.55 -2.06
C CYS A 246 0.75 5.99 -3.20
N CYS A 247 0.84 6.73 -4.30
CA CYS A 247 1.80 6.52 -5.37
C CYS A 247 2.15 7.85 -6.05
N THR A 248 3.15 7.88 -6.92
CA THR A 248 3.50 9.07 -7.71
C THR A 248 3.17 8.89 -9.19
N THR A 249 2.79 9.97 -9.85
CA THR A 249 2.69 10.01 -11.32
C THR A 249 4.06 10.16 -11.97
N ASP A 250 4.12 10.05 -13.30
CA ASP A 250 5.35 10.28 -14.09
C ASP A 250 5.90 11.70 -13.93
N ASP A 251 5.02 12.68 -13.72
CA ASP A 251 5.38 14.08 -13.47
C ASP A 251 5.82 14.35 -12.01
N GLY A 252 5.81 13.32 -11.16
CA GLY A 252 6.20 13.40 -9.75
C GLY A 252 5.09 13.87 -8.79
N ASP A 253 3.87 14.05 -9.27
CA ASP A 253 2.73 14.39 -8.41
C ASP A 253 2.37 13.21 -7.52
N LEU A 254 2.06 13.50 -6.25
CA LEU A 254 1.64 12.48 -5.29
C LEU A 254 0.13 12.26 -5.37
N LEU A 255 -0.28 11.02 -5.60
CA LEU A 255 -1.65 10.55 -5.49
C LEU A 255 -1.84 9.85 -4.16
N VAL A 256 -2.89 10.20 -3.43
CA VAL A 256 -3.20 9.61 -2.12
C VAL A 256 -4.67 9.19 -2.08
N THR A 257 -4.94 7.94 -1.68
CA THR A 257 -6.29 7.47 -1.37
C THR A 257 -6.65 7.93 0.05
N LEU A 258 -7.71 8.74 0.16
CA LEU A 258 -8.20 9.30 1.43
C LEU A 258 -9.61 8.80 1.72
N ALA A 259 -9.77 8.12 2.85
CA ALA A 259 -11.05 7.68 3.38
C ALA A 259 -11.74 8.77 4.22
N ASP A 260 -13.05 8.88 4.03
CA ASP A 260 -13.97 9.70 4.81
C ASP A 260 -14.98 8.78 5.51
N THR A 261 -15.11 8.96 6.83
CA THR A 261 -16.02 8.19 7.69
C THR A 261 -17.26 8.99 8.09
N ASP A 262 -17.43 10.21 7.56
CA ASP A 262 -18.51 11.14 7.91
C ASP A 262 -18.61 11.37 9.43
N GLY A 263 -17.45 11.44 10.09
CA GLY A 263 -17.32 11.65 11.54
C GLY A 263 -17.50 10.40 12.40
N ALA A 264 -17.79 9.23 11.83
CA ALA A 264 -17.82 7.98 12.59
C ALA A 264 -16.40 7.53 12.98
N PRO A 265 -16.21 6.82 14.12
CA PRO A 265 -14.92 6.20 14.45
C PRO A 265 -14.47 5.22 13.36
N LEU A 266 -13.19 5.28 12.96
CA LEU A 266 -12.66 4.52 11.82
C LEU A 266 -13.02 3.03 11.86
N MET A 267 -12.74 2.35 12.97
CA MET A 267 -13.03 0.91 13.10
C MET A 267 -14.53 0.60 13.00
N HIS A 268 -15.40 1.50 13.46
CA HIS A 268 -16.84 1.34 13.30
C HIS A 268 -17.25 1.51 11.84
N ALA A 269 -16.75 2.54 11.16
CA ALA A 269 -17.02 2.77 9.74
C ALA A 269 -16.58 1.59 8.87
N LEU A 270 -15.35 1.09 9.08
CA LEU A 270 -14.78 -0.07 8.38
C LEU A 270 -15.64 -1.33 8.57
N ALA A 271 -16.06 -1.63 9.80
CA ALA A 271 -16.86 -2.82 10.10
C ALA A 271 -18.24 -2.81 9.42
N HIS A 272 -18.78 -1.63 9.11
CA HIS A 272 -20.09 -1.47 8.48
C HIS A 272 -20.00 -1.06 7.00
N LYS A 273 -18.79 -1.03 6.42
CA LYS A 273 -18.53 -0.48 5.08
C LYS A 273 -19.12 0.92 4.87
N ALA A 274 -19.16 1.71 5.94
CA ALA A 274 -19.69 3.07 5.97
C ALA A 274 -18.55 4.08 5.78
N VAL A 275 -17.74 3.84 4.74
CA VAL A 275 -16.59 4.66 4.37
C VAL A 275 -16.66 4.97 2.89
N SER A 276 -16.27 6.18 2.51
CA SER A 276 -16.07 6.57 1.11
C SER A 276 -14.63 7.00 0.91
N THR A 277 -14.05 6.64 -0.22
CA THR A 277 -12.66 6.98 -0.55
C THR A 277 -12.60 7.80 -1.83
N ARG A 278 -11.75 8.82 -1.81
CA ARG A 278 -11.38 9.65 -2.97
C ARG A 278 -9.87 9.61 -3.15
N VAL A 279 -9.43 9.81 -4.39
CA VAL A 279 -8.02 10.00 -4.71
C VAL A 279 -7.75 11.49 -4.83
N PHE A 280 -6.78 11.99 -4.06
CA PHE A 280 -6.32 13.37 -4.13
C PHE A 280 -4.96 13.44 -4.82
N ARG A 281 -4.78 14.44 -5.68
CA ARG A 281 -3.52 14.75 -6.35
C ARG A 281 -2.90 15.99 -5.70
N TYR A 282 -1.68 15.81 -5.22
CA TYR A 282 -0.83 16.86 -4.65
C TYR A 282 0.29 17.14 -5.64
N HIS A 283 0.35 18.37 -6.13
CA HIS A 283 1.33 18.73 -7.14
C HIS A 283 2.74 18.84 -6.54
N ALA A 284 3.73 18.29 -7.25
CA ALA A 284 5.13 18.55 -6.94
C ALA A 284 5.41 20.07 -7.06
N PRO A 285 6.23 20.65 -6.17
CA PRO A 285 6.56 22.08 -6.18
C PRO A 285 7.36 22.51 -7.41
#